data_AF-A0A9W6XLY1-F1
#
_entry.id   AF-A0A9W6XLY1-F1
#
_cell.length_a   1.000
_cell.length_b   1.000
_cell.length_c   1.000
_cell.angle_alpha   90.00
_cell.angle_beta   90.00
_cell.angle_gamma   90.00
#
_symmetry.space_group_name_H-M   'P 1'
#
loop_
_entity.id
_entity.type
_entity.pdbx_description
1 polymer ?
#
loop_
_entity_poly.entity_id
_entity_poly.type
_entity_poly.pdbx_seq_one_letter_code
_entity_poly.pdbx_strand_id
1 'polypeptide(L)'
;MCFFHVVVNLVERTHRVPSDLASLVTADVYDLHFSRSDDEFKERKLAILTHWVVTSGLEDFTAYFKAQWLTGTFSAWQCFRSPIGVAKTNNPVEQFNRVIKQRYTQR
;
A
#
# COMPACT_ATOMS: atom_id res chain seq x y z
N MET A 1 -0.20 10.92 -0.66
CA MET A 1 0.23 9.82 -1.55
C MET A 1 -0.97 8.93 -1.79
N CYS A 2 -1.25 8.49 -3.01
CA CYS A 2 -2.45 7.68 -3.27
C CYS A 2 -2.17 6.18 -3.10
N PHE A 3 -3.24 5.40 -2.88
CA PHE A 3 -3.14 3.96 -2.70
C PHE A 3 -2.57 3.23 -3.92
N PHE A 4 -2.82 3.71 -5.14
CA PHE A 4 -2.21 3.13 -6.35
C PHE A 4 -0.67 3.09 -6.25
N HIS A 5 -0.04 4.17 -5.81
CA HIS A 5 1.43 4.19 -5.64
C HIS A 5 1.91 3.21 -4.58
N VAL A 6 1.12 2.99 -3.51
CA VAL A 6 1.41 1.96 -2.49
C VAL A 6 1.41 0.58 -3.14
N VAL A 7 0.37 0.27 -3.93
CA VAL A 7 0.22 -1.05 -4.60
C VAL A 7 1.31 -1.29 -5.64
N VAL A 8 1.68 -0.28 -6.45
CA VAL A 8 2.79 -0.41 -7.41
C VAL A 8 4.10 -0.75 -6.69
N ASN A 9 4.43 0.00 -5.64
CA ASN A 9 5.66 -0.24 -4.86
C ASN A 9 5.60 -1.56 -4.08
N LEU A 10 4.42 -1.96 -3.63
CA LEU A 10 4.21 -3.26 -3.01
C LEU A 10 4.61 -4.38 -3.97
N VAL A 11 4.06 -4.39 -5.19
CA VAL A 11 4.36 -5.40 -6.22
C VAL A 11 5.85 -5.42 -6.57
N GLU A 12 6.47 -4.24 -6.75
CA GLU A 12 7.91 -4.15 -7.02
C GLU A 12 8.76 -4.74 -5.89
N ARG A 13 8.36 -4.50 -4.64
CA ARG A 13 9.10 -4.98 -3.45
C ARG A 13 8.85 -6.44 -3.12
N THR A 14 7.71 -7.00 -3.52
CA THR A 14 7.37 -8.41 -3.30
C THR A 14 7.76 -9.31 -4.47
N HIS A 15 8.27 -8.78 -5.59
CA HIS A 15 8.63 -9.59 -6.78
C HIS A 15 9.65 -10.70 -6.49
N ARG A 16 10.50 -10.54 -5.47
CA ARG A 16 11.51 -11.54 -5.06
C ARG A 16 11.12 -12.31 -3.79
N VAL A 17 9.97 -12.01 -3.23
CA VAL A 17 9.43 -12.66 -2.04
C VAL A 17 8.63 -13.89 -2.49
N PRO A 18 8.62 -15.00 -1.73
CA PRO A 18 7.75 -16.15 -2.01
C PRO A 18 6.30 -15.73 -2.22
N SER A 19 5.62 -16.36 -3.18
CA SER A 19 4.26 -15.98 -3.60
C SER A 19 3.24 -15.95 -2.44
N ASP A 20 3.35 -16.88 -1.50
CA ASP A 20 2.46 -16.95 -0.34
C ASP A 20 2.63 -15.74 0.57
N LEU A 21 3.89 -15.35 0.82
CA LEU A 21 4.22 -14.16 1.60
C LEU A 21 3.82 -12.86 0.87
N ALA A 22 4.02 -12.81 -0.46
CA ALA A 22 3.58 -11.69 -1.29
C ALA A 22 2.05 -11.52 -1.24
N SER A 23 1.30 -12.63 -1.30
CA SER A 23 -0.16 -12.64 -1.21
C SER A 23 -0.63 -12.18 0.17
N LEU A 24 0.05 -12.65 1.22
CA LEU A 24 -0.21 -12.27 2.61
C LEU A 24 -0.07 -10.76 2.82
N VAL A 25 1.10 -10.19 2.48
CA VAL A 25 1.31 -8.75 2.67
C VAL A 25 0.40 -7.92 1.79
N THR A 26 0.00 -8.44 0.63
CA THR A 26 -0.98 -7.77 -0.23
C THR A 26 -2.34 -7.68 0.44
N ALA A 27 -2.87 -8.80 0.95
CA ALA A 27 -4.15 -8.80 1.66
C ALA A 27 -4.14 -7.83 2.85
N ASP A 28 -3.08 -7.90 3.68
CA ASP A 28 -2.92 -7.04 4.84
C ASP A 28 -2.89 -5.53 4.49
N VAL A 29 -2.22 -5.16 3.38
CA VAL A 29 -2.17 -3.77 2.90
C VAL A 29 -3.53 -3.29 2.40
N TYR A 30 -4.32 -4.16 1.76
CA TYR A 30 -5.70 -3.84 1.38
C TYR A 30 -6.60 -3.64 2.60
N ASP A 31 -6.46 -4.49 3.62
CA ASP A 31 -7.21 -4.36 4.88
C ASP A 31 -6.90 -3.05 5.60
N LEU A 32 -5.63 -2.62 5.58
CA LEU A 32 -5.26 -1.28 6.05
C LEU A 32 -5.91 -0.17 5.23
N HIS A 33 -5.86 -0.26 3.90
CA HIS A 33 -6.44 0.77 3.03
C HIS A 33 -7.94 0.96 3.29
N PHE A 34 -8.67 -0.14 3.48
CA PHE A 34 -10.11 -0.16 3.68
C PHE A 34 -10.55 -0.06 5.15
N SER A 35 -9.66 0.35 6.05
CA SER A 35 -10.05 0.74 7.41
C SER A 35 -11.11 1.84 7.36
N ARG A 36 -12.12 1.78 8.24
CA ARG A 36 -13.24 2.74 8.26
C ARG A 36 -12.99 3.90 9.21
N SER A 37 -12.04 3.76 10.13
CA SER A 37 -11.64 4.80 11.08
C SER A 37 -10.13 4.75 11.36
N ASP A 38 -9.63 5.81 11.99
CA ASP A 38 -8.24 5.88 12.44
C ASP A 38 -7.92 4.85 13.53
N ASP A 39 -8.91 4.53 14.38
CA ASP A 39 -8.76 3.52 15.43
C ASP A 39 -8.70 2.11 14.85
N GLU A 40 -9.61 1.76 13.92
CA GLU A 40 -9.56 0.47 13.20
C GLU A 40 -8.23 0.32 12.45
N PHE A 41 -7.73 1.41 11.85
CA PHE A 41 -6.43 1.41 11.20
C PHE A 41 -5.28 1.16 12.18
N LYS A 42 -5.27 1.80 13.35
CA LYS A 42 -4.23 1.60 14.37
C LYS A 42 -4.21 0.16 14.87
N GLU A 43 -5.38 -0.42 15.14
CA GLU A 43 -5.52 -1.81 15.58
C GLU A 43 -5.00 -2.79 14.52
N ARG A 44 -5.49 -2.67 13.28
CA ARG A 44 -5.02 -3.50 12.15
C ARG A 44 -3.53 -3.34 11.92
N LYS A 45 -3.03 -2.10 11.92
CA LYS A 45 -1.60 -1.80 11.75
C LYS A 45 -0.77 -2.51 12.81
N LEU A 46 -1.18 -2.48 14.07
CA LEU A 46 -0.47 -3.17 15.13
C LEU A 46 -0.47 -4.69 14.89
N ALA A 47 -1.63 -5.27 14.57
CA ALA A 47 -1.78 -6.70 14.33
C ALA A 47 -0.89 -7.21 13.18
N ILE A 48 -0.96 -6.55 12.01
CA ILE A 48 -0.17 -6.99 10.84
C ILE A 48 1.33 -6.82 11.09
N LEU A 49 1.76 -5.75 11.78
CA LEU A 49 3.19 -5.50 12.01
C LEU A 49 3.78 -6.48 13.02
N THR A 50 3.00 -6.91 14.01
CA THR A 50 3.39 -7.99 14.91
C THR A 50 3.51 -9.30 14.16
N HIS A 51 2.58 -9.59 13.26
CA HIS A 51 2.62 -10.80 12.44
C HIS A 51 3.81 -10.82 11.46
N TRP A 52 4.07 -9.71 10.75
CA TRP A 52 5.18 -9.67 9.79
C TRP A 52 6.56 -9.76 10.45
N VAL A 53 6.74 -9.20 11.66
CA VAL A 53 8.02 -9.27 12.37
C VAL A 53 8.42 -10.69 12.75
N VAL A 54 7.45 -11.58 13.01
CA VAL A 54 7.72 -12.98 13.35
C VAL A 54 7.74 -13.90 12.12
N THR A 55 7.43 -13.37 10.94
CA THR A 55 7.38 -14.13 9.69
C THR A 55 8.73 -14.04 8.97
N SER A 56 9.45 -15.17 8.91
CA SER A 56 10.74 -15.24 8.22
C SER A 56 10.62 -14.90 6.73
N GLY A 57 11.51 -14.06 6.23
CA GLY A 57 11.52 -13.59 4.84
C GLY A 57 10.74 -12.28 4.61
N LEU A 58 10.15 -11.70 5.66
CA LEU A 58 9.49 -10.39 5.60
C LEU A 58 10.24 -9.28 6.34
N GLU A 59 11.44 -9.52 6.87
CA GLU A 59 12.17 -8.59 7.73
C GLU A 59 12.46 -7.27 6.99
N ASP A 60 13.10 -7.37 5.82
CA ASP A 60 13.46 -6.21 4.98
C ASP A 60 12.21 -5.49 4.46
N PHE A 61 11.19 -6.26 4.05
CA PHE A 61 9.93 -5.70 3.57
C PHE A 61 9.22 -4.92 4.68
N THR A 62 9.17 -5.48 5.88
CA THR A 62 8.53 -4.87 7.05
C THR A 62 9.23 -3.58 7.44
N ALA A 63 10.57 -3.58 7.49
CA ALA A 63 11.35 -2.39 7.78
C ALA A 63 11.09 -1.28 6.75
N TYR A 64 11.14 -1.63 5.45
CA TYR A 64 10.82 -0.72 4.36
C TYR A 64 9.39 -0.15 4.47
N PHE A 65 8.40 -1.04 4.62
CA PHE A 65 7.00 -0.63 4.57
C PHE A 65 6.63 0.28 5.75
N LYS A 66 7.15 -0.04 6.95
CA LYS A 66 7.03 0.82 8.12
C LYS A 66 7.61 2.21 7.86
N ALA A 67 8.83 2.29 7.34
CA ALA A 67 9.52 3.56 7.13
C ALA A 67 8.85 4.41 6.05
N GLN A 68 8.43 3.80 4.94
CA GLN A 68 7.94 4.53 3.77
C GLN A 68 6.44 4.85 3.83
N TRP A 69 5.62 3.90 4.28
CA TRP A 69 4.16 3.94 4.08
C TRP A 69 3.38 4.12 5.38
N LEU A 70 3.99 3.81 6.53
CA LEU A 70 3.34 3.94 7.84
C LEU A 70 3.91 5.09 8.67
N THR A 71 5.05 5.65 8.25
CA THR A 71 5.74 6.75 8.93
C THR A 71 5.94 7.91 7.94
N GLY A 72 5.80 9.16 8.41
CA GLY A 72 6.11 10.35 7.62
C GLY A 72 5.03 10.82 6.66
N THR A 73 5.46 11.57 5.64
CA THR A 73 4.61 12.41 4.76
C THR A 73 3.74 11.62 3.77
N PHE A 74 4.11 10.37 3.45
CA PHE A 74 3.39 9.54 2.49
C PHE A 74 2.39 8.59 3.13
N SER A 75 2.14 8.69 4.43
CA SER A 75 1.29 7.77 5.20
C SER A 75 -0.22 7.92 4.97
N ALA A 76 -0.67 9.04 4.40
CA ALA A 76 -2.09 9.34 4.21
C ALA A 76 -2.68 8.73 2.91
N TRP A 77 -2.80 7.39 2.89
CA TRP A 77 -3.36 6.64 1.75
C TRP A 77 -4.58 5.79 2.12
N GLN A 78 -5.08 5.87 3.36
CA GLN A 78 -6.25 5.13 3.82
C GLN A 78 -7.56 5.76 3.35
N CYS A 79 -8.56 4.92 3.05
CA CYS A 79 -9.85 5.35 2.51
C CYS A 79 -10.60 6.31 3.45
N PHE A 80 -10.50 6.13 4.77
CA PHE A 80 -11.20 6.97 5.76
C PHE A 80 -10.65 8.40 5.86
N ARG A 81 -9.47 8.69 5.30
CA ARG A 81 -8.90 10.05 5.30
C ARG A 81 -9.49 10.96 4.23
N SER A 82 -10.18 10.38 3.24
CA SER A 82 -10.88 11.14 2.21
C SER A 82 -12.28 11.51 2.70
N PRO A 83 -12.72 12.78 2.55
CA PRO A 83 -14.09 13.18 2.84
C PRO A 83 -15.14 12.34 2.09
N ILE A 84 -16.35 12.27 2.63
CA ILE A 84 -17.47 11.61 1.94
C ILE A 84 -17.78 12.38 0.65
N GLY A 85 -18.01 11.65 -0.45
CA GLY A 85 -18.40 12.24 -1.74
C GLY A 85 -17.23 12.65 -2.66
N VAL A 86 -15.97 12.52 -2.22
CA VAL A 86 -14.81 12.64 -3.13
C VAL A 86 -14.34 11.26 -3.59
N ALA A 87 -13.79 11.20 -4.80
CA ALA A 87 -13.22 9.97 -5.34
C ALA A 87 -12.12 9.44 -4.40
N LYS A 88 -12.34 8.23 -3.85
CA LYS A 88 -11.47 7.57 -2.87
C LYS A 88 -10.14 7.09 -3.46
N THR A 89 -10.05 7.02 -4.79
CA THR A 89 -8.82 6.67 -5.50
C THR A 89 -8.66 7.59 -6.72
N ASN A 90 -7.43 8.04 -6.97
CA ASN A 90 -7.03 8.63 -8.25
C ASN A 90 -6.62 7.53 -9.26
N ASN A 91 -6.90 6.25 -8.97
CA ASN A 91 -6.47 5.10 -9.76
C ASN A 91 -6.88 5.21 -11.25
N PRO A 92 -8.08 5.70 -11.62
CA PRO A 92 -8.41 5.91 -13.03
C PRO A 92 -7.51 6.95 -13.71
N VAL A 93 -7.16 8.03 -13.00
CA VAL A 93 -6.27 9.10 -13.51
C VAL A 93 -4.85 8.57 -13.66
N GLU A 94 -4.34 7.82 -12.69
CA GLU A 94 -3.00 7.23 -12.77
C GLU A 94 -2.90 6.17 -13.87
N GLN A 95 -3.94 5.34 -14.02
CA GLN A 95 -4.01 4.35 -15.10
C GLN A 95 -4.07 5.02 -16.47
N PHE A 96 -4.82 6.11 -16.61
CA PHE A 96 -4.85 6.93 -17.81
C PHE A 96 -3.48 7.57 -18.11
N ASN A 97 -2.85 8.18 -17.10
CA ASN A 97 -1.51 8.76 -17.22
C ASN A 97 -0.47 7.71 -17.61
N ARG A 98 -0.55 6.49 -17.08
CA ARG A 98 0.32 5.36 -17.46
C ARG A 98 0.18 5.02 -18.94
N VAL A 99 -1.04 4.94 -19.47
CA VAL A 99 -1.29 4.65 -20.89
C VAL A 99 -0.73 5.76 -21.78
N ILE A 100 -0.92 7.02 -21.39
CA ILE A 100 -0.32 8.16 -22.12
C ILE A 100 1.21 8.02 -22.12
N LYS A 101 1.81 7.80 -20.96
CA LYS A 101 3.27 7.71 -20.83
C LYS A 101 3.85 6.58 -21.68
N GLN A 102 3.18 5.42 -21.67
CA GLN A 102 3.57 4.26 -22.47
C GLN A 102 3.50 4.54 -23.98
N ARG A 103 2.46 5.25 -24.44
CA ARG A 103 2.20 5.45 -25.87
C ARG A 103 2.90 6.65 -26.48
N TYR A 104 3.16 7.71 -25.70
CA TYR A 104 3.54 9.01 -26.25
C TYR A 104 4.82 9.61 -25.68
N THR A 105 5.41 9.02 -24.61
CA THR A 105 6.66 9.53 -24.02
C THR A 105 7.84 8.57 -24.07
N GLN A 106 7.72 7.41 -24.73
CA GLN A 106 8.90 6.61 -25.07
C GLN A 106 9.67 7.30 -26.21
N ARG A 107 10.66 8.11 -25.85
CA ARG A 107 11.85 8.40 -26.65
C ARG A 107 13.02 7.59 -26.10
#